data_AF-A0A433EL31-F1
#
_entry.id   AF-A0A433EL31-F1
#
_cell.length_a   1.000
_cell.length_b   1.000
_cell.length_c   1.000
_cell.angle_alpha   90.00
_cell.angle_beta   90.00
_cell.angle_gamma   90.00
#
_symmetry.space_group_name_H-M   'P 1'
#
loop_
_entity.id
_entity.type
_entity.pdbx_description
1 polymer ?
#
loop_
_entity_poly.entity_id
_entity_poly.type
_entity_poly.pdbx_seq_one_letter_code
_entity_poly.pdbx_strand_id
1 'polypeptide(L)'
;TSKTSEEIKYQSYLEHFTELMNMVQNGGETLKMVSVMFTCFADTKKELDSIRTMLISEVVKKGFIPDELKFQQLKAYNFVWNNNIKNSTEWWQEIPVISLASSYPFVATPLNDNCGLLLGTNDIDEPIIFDIKHRDSLRNSSNAFIVGMTGSGKTFNAKKQLNWLYCNNTKLYIIDPEREYHQLANYYGGEIIPIGKSDKARINPLEIFSDDLLEHISLLE
;
A
#
# COMPACT_ATOMS: atom_id res chain seq x y z
N THR A 1 -23.69 -11.42 -26.90
CA THR A 1 -22.71 -10.77 -26.01
C THR A 1 -22.89 -11.19 -24.56
N SER A 2 -24.11 -11.27 -24.00
CA SER A 2 -24.31 -11.79 -22.62
C SER A 2 -24.00 -13.29 -22.47
N LYS A 3 -24.51 -14.15 -23.37
CA LYS A 3 -24.28 -15.61 -23.34
C LYS A 3 -22.79 -15.98 -23.37
N THR A 4 -22.03 -15.31 -24.22
CA THR A 4 -20.58 -15.53 -24.36
C THR A 4 -19.83 -15.11 -23.09
N SER A 5 -20.29 -14.08 -22.39
CA SER A 5 -19.72 -13.66 -21.10
C SER A 5 -20.08 -14.62 -19.96
N GLU A 6 -21.30 -15.17 -19.97
CA GLU A 6 -21.73 -16.21 -19.02
C GLU A 6 -20.95 -17.51 -19.21
N GLU A 7 -20.72 -17.92 -20.46
CA GLU A 7 -19.87 -19.08 -20.79
C GLU A 7 -18.43 -18.89 -20.31
N ILE A 8 -17.84 -17.71 -20.53
CA ILE A 8 -16.47 -17.40 -20.05
C ILE A 8 -16.41 -17.46 -18.51
N LYS A 9 -17.41 -16.92 -17.80
CA LYS A 9 -17.48 -17.01 -16.34
C LYS A 9 -17.61 -18.45 -15.86
N TYR A 10 -18.42 -19.24 -16.53
CA TYR A 10 -18.63 -20.65 -16.20
C TYR A 10 -17.36 -21.48 -16.43
N GLN A 11 -16.65 -21.22 -17.54
CA GLN A 11 -15.38 -21.86 -17.85
C GLN A 11 -14.32 -21.56 -16.77
N SER A 12 -14.15 -20.29 -16.41
CA SER A 12 -13.23 -19.87 -15.36
C SER A 12 -13.60 -20.46 -13.99
N TYR A 13 -14.90 -20.57 -13.68
CA TYR A 13 -15.36 -21.22 -12.47
C TYR A 13 -14.95 -22.70 -12.42
N LEU A 14 -15.10 -23.43 -13.52
CA LEU A 14 -14.69 -24.85 -13.60
C LEU A 14 -13.18 -25.03 -13.46
N GLU A 15 -12.39 -24.14 -14.06
CA GLU A 15 -10.93 -24.15 -13.92
C GLU A 15 -10.51 -23.97 -12.46
N HIS A 16 -11.01 -22.92 -11.79
CA HIS A 16 -10.73 -22.68 -10.36
C HIS A 16 -11.21 -23.83 -9.47
N PHE A 17 -12.38 -24.41 -9.76
CA PHE A 17 -12.89 -25.55 -9.00
C PHE A 17 -12.00 -26.78 -9.15
N THR A 18 -11.47 -27.03 -10.36
CA THR A 18 -10.56 -28.14 -10.63
C THR A 18 -9.22 -27.94 -9.91
N GLU A 19 -8.70 -26.71 -9.89
CA GLU A 19 -7.49 -26.36 -9.15
C GLU A 19 -7.66 -26.58 -7.65
N LEU A 20 -8.76 -26.09 -7.06
CA LEU A 20 -9.11 -26.33 -5.66
C LEU A 20 -9.20 -27.83 -5.34
N MET A 21 -9.87 -28.61 -6.19
CA MET A 21 -9.97 -30.06 -6.03
C MET A 21 -8.60 -30.74 -6.02
N ASN A 22 -7.69 -30.34 -6.91
CA ASN A 22 -6.33 -30.87 -6.95
C ASN A 22 -5.54 -30.52 -5.68
N MET A 23 -5.69 -29.30 -5.16
CA MET A 23 -5.04 -28.88 -3.91
C MET A 23 -5.53 -29.66 -2.70
N VAL A 24 -6.85 -29.93 -2.62
CA VAL A 24 -7.44 -30.73 -1.55
C VAL A 24 -7.03 -32.21 -1.66
N GLN A 25 -7.04 -32.80 -2.86
CA GLN A 25 -6.66 -34.20 -3.07
C GLN A 25 -5.19 -34.48 -2.75
N ASN A 26 -4.30 -33.54 -3.07
CA ASN A 26 -2.87 -33.66 -2.78
C ASN A 26 -2.53 -33.39 -1.31
N GLY A 27 -3.52 -33.13 -0.45
CA GLY A 27 -3.35 -32.92 0.99
C GLY A 27 -2.71 -31.57 1.36
N GLY A 28 -2.61 -30.64 0.40
CA GLY A 28 -2.02 -29.32 0.62
C GLY A 28 -2.99 -28.31 1.22
N GLU A 29 -4.30 -28.56 1.13
CA GLU A 29 -5.35 -27.61 1.49
C GLU A 29 -6.49 -28.30 2.24
N THR A 30 -7.13 -27.59 3.17
CA THR A 30 -8.34 -28.08 3.85
C THR A 30 -9.46 -27.06 3.70
N LEU A 31 -10.69 -27.54 3.52
CA LEU A 31 -11.88 -26.67 3.48
C LEU A 31 -12.44 -26.50 4.89
N LYS A 32 -12.89 -25.28 5.21
CA LYS A 32 -13.61 -24.98 6.44
C LYS A 32 -14.95 -24.34 6.12
N MET A 33 -15.96 -24.71 6.90
CA MET A 33 -17.27 -24.07 6.88
C MET A 33 -17.16 -22.70 7.55
N VAL A 34 -17.41 -21.64 6.78
CA VAL A 34 -17.32 -20.25 7.25
C VAL A 34 -18.59 -19.49 6.91
N SER A 35 -19.01 -18.62 7.84
CA SER A 35 -20.12 -17.70 7.66
C SER A 35 -19.61 -16.29 7.98
N VAL A 36 -19.88 -15.34 7.08
CA VAL A 36 -19.52 -13.92 7.26
C VAL A 36 -20.81 -13.12 7.31
N MET A 37 -21.05 -12.46 8.45
CA MET A 37 -22.28 -11.70 8.66
C MET A 37 -21.97 -10.29 9.11
N PHE A 38 -22.57 -9.31 8.43
CA PHE A 38 -22.44 -7.90 8.76
C PHE A 38 -23.63 -7.46 9.61
N THR A 39 -23.38 -6.93 10.80
CA THR A 39 -24.41 -6.34 11.66
C THR A 39 -24.24 -4.83 11.68
N CYS A 40 -25.22 -4.11 11.14
CA CYS A 40 -25.22 -2.64 11.09
C CYS A 40 -26.02 -2.07 12.27
N PHE A 41 -25.52 -0.99 12.86
CA PHE A 41 -26.19 -0.26 13.96
C PHE A 41 -26.33 1.22 13.58
N ALA A 42 -27.45 1.83 13.97
CA ALA A 42 -27.68 3.27 13.85
C ALA A 42 -28.77 3.70 14.85
N ASP A 43 -28.75 4.99 15.23
CA ASP A 43 -29.73 5.55 16.18
C ASP A 43 -31.10 5.80 15.53
N THR A 44 -31.12 6.02 14.22
CA THR A 44 -32.35 6.22 13.45
C THR A 44 -32.50 5.22 12.30
N LYS A 45 -33.75 4.89 11.95
CA LYS A 45 -34.05 4.02 10.81
C LYS A 45 -33.50 4.56 9.50
N LYS A 46 -33.53 5.90 9.31
CA LYS A 46 -33.03 6.55 8.09
C LYS A 46 -31.53 6.34 7.91
N GLU A 47 -30.76 6.48 8.98
CA GLU A 47 -29.32 6.22 8.97
C GLU A 47 -29.02 4.74 8.75
N LEU A 48 -29.77 3.85 9.39
CA LEU A 48 -29.63 2.41 9.18
C LEU A 48 -29.83 2.01 7.72
N ASP A 49 -30.88 2.54 7.08
CA ASP A 49 -31.16 2.29 5.67
C ASP A 49 -30.06 2.86 4.74
N SER A 50 -29.45 3.98 5.12
CA SER A 50 -28.32 4.57 4.39
C SER A 50 -27.07 3.67 4.48
N ILE A 51 -26.69 3.26 5.70
CA ILE A 51 -25.56 2.35 5.95
C ILE A 51 -25.77 1.02 5.22
N ARG A 52 -26.99 0.46 5.29
CA ARG A 52 -27.36 -0.77 4.59
C ARG A 52 -27.15 -0.65 3.08
N THR A 53 -27.64 0.45 2.48
CA THR A 53 -27.51 0.67 1.03
C THR A 53 -26.05 0.81 0.62
N MET A 54 -25.25 1.53 1.42
CA MET A 54 -23.81 1.66 1.20
C MET A 54 -23.11 0.30 1.25
N LEU A 55 -23.36 -0.50 2.30
CA LEU A 55 -22.76 -1.81 2.48
C LEU A 55 -23.10 -2.77 1.33
N ILE A 56 -24.37 -2.86 0.96
CA ILE A 56 -24.80 -3.70 -0.17
C ILE A 56 -24.11 -3.26 -1.46
N SER A 57 -24.01 -1.94 -1.71
CA SER A 57 -23.35 -1.43 -2.90
C SER A 57 -21.87 -1.82 -2.95
N GLU A 58 -21.17 -1.79 -1.81
CA GLU A 58 -19.75 -2.09 -1.74
C GLU A 58 -19.47 -3.59 -1.90
N VAL A 59 -20.29 -4.43 -1.27
CA VAL A 59 -20.24 -5.90 -1.38
C VAL A 59 -20.46 -6.32 -2.84
N VAL A 60 -21.46 -5.74 -3.53
CA VAL A 60 -21.74 -6.02 -4.94
C VAL A 60 -20.61 -5.54 -5.85
N LYS A 61 -20.03 -4.36 -5.60
CA LYS A 61 -18.86 -3.86 -6.37
C LYS A 61 -17.68 -4.82 -6.29
N LYS A 62 -17.48 -5.47 -5.15
CA LYS A 62 -16.42 -6.48 -4.93
C LYS A 62 -16.77 -7.87 -5.51
N GLY A 63 -17.93 -8.01 -6.15
CA GLY A 63 -18.34 -9.24 -6.84
C GLY A 63 -19.05 -10.27 -5.95
N PHE A 64 -19.37 -9.92 -4.71
CA PHE A 64 -20.12 -10.79 -3.80
C PHE A 64 -21.63 -10.65 -3.99
N ILE A 65 -22.37 -11.69 -3.63
CA ILE A 65 -23.85 -11.71 -3.64
C ILE A 65 -24.32 -11.58 -2.19
N PRO A 66 -24.82 -10.41 -1.75
CA PRO A 66 -25.30 -10.24 -0.39
C PRO A 66 -26.66 -10.92 -0.19
N ASP A 67 -26.83 -11.64 0.92
CA ASP A 67 -28.14 -12.04 1.43
C ASP A 67 -28.53 -11.13 2.59
N GLU A 68 -29.70 -10.50 2.47
CA GLU A 68 -30.22 -9.57 3.47
C GLU A 68 -30.95 -10.26 4.63
N LEU A 69 -31.11 -11.60 4.57
CA LEU A 69 -31.78 -12.40 5.61
C LEU A 69 -33.17 -11.87 5.95
N LYS A 70 -33.95 -11.51 4.91
CA LYS A 70 -35.31 -10.97 5.06
C LYS A 70 -36.18 -11.97 5.83
N PHE A 71 -36.84 -11.47 6.87
CA PHE A 71 -37.66 -12.24 7.82
C PHE A 71 -36.87 -13.21 8.72
N GLN A 72 -35.54 -13.25 8.61
CA GLN A 72 -34.66 -14.05 9.45
C GLN A 72 -33.77 -13.17 10.33
N GLN A 73 -34.00 -11.86 10.40
CA GLN A 73 -33.13 -10.91 11.10
C GLN A 73 -33.01 -11.23 12.60
N LEU A 74 -34.10 -11.63 13.27
CA LEU A 74 -34.05 -12.03 14.67
C LEU A 74 -33.21 -13.31 14.87
N LYS A 75 -33.31 -14.26 13.94
CA LYS A 75 -32.54 -15.50 13.95
C LYS A 75 -31.05 -15.22 13.74
N ALA A 76 -30.74 -14.37 12.76
CA ALA A 76 -29.39 -13.90 12.45
C ALA A 76 -28.78 -13.13 13.63
N TYR A 77 -29.52 -12.20 14.23
CA TYR A 77 -29.07 -11.44 15.40
C TYR A 77 -28.76 -12.36 16.58
N ASN A 78 -29.64 -13.32 16.87
CA ASN A 78 -29.41 -14.33 17.91
C ASN A 78 -28.19 -15.23 17.61
N PHE A 79 -27.92 -15.50 16.33
CA PHE A 79 -26.74 -16.25 15.89
C PHE A 79 -25.44 -15.49 16.18
N VAL A 80 -25.37 -14.19 15.85
CA VAL A 80 -24.21 -13.33 16.17
C VAL A 80 -24.01 -13.19 17.67
N TRP A 81 -25.09 -12.97 18.42
CA TRP A 81 -25.02 -12.66 19.84
C TRP A 81 -24.68 -13.86 20.72
N ASN A 82 -25.33 -15.01 20.49
CA ASN A 82 -25.25 -16.13 21.43
C ASN A 82 -24.14 -17.14 21.12
N ASN A 83 -23.35 -16.97 20.05
CA ASN A 83 -22.40 -17.97 19.57
C ASN A 83 -23.02 -19.39 19.55
N ASN A 84 -24.31 -19.50 19.22
CA ASN A 84 -25.04 -20.77 19.12
C ASN A 84 -24.68 -21.47 17.80
N ILE A 85 -23.38 -21.68 17.60
CA ILE A 85 -22.71 -22.20 16.40
C ILE A 85 -23.16 -23.63 16.06
N LYS A 86 -23.71 -24.36 17.04
CA LYS A 86 -23.91 -25.82 16.91
C LYS A 86 -25.11 -26.26 16.09
N ASN A 87 -26.12 -25.41 15.86
CA ASN A 87 -27.43 -25.89 15.39
C ASN A 87 -27.96 -25.29 14.07
N SER A 88 -27.26 -24.36 13.42
CA SER A 88 -27.71 -23.83 12.12
C SER A 88 -26.63 -24.00 11.07
N THR A 89 -26.81 -24.93 10.13
CA THR A 89 -25.94 -25.08 8.95
C THR A 89 -26.36 -24.18 7.77
N GLU A 90 -27.33 -23.29 7.98
CA GLU A 90 -28.06 -22.61 6.90
C GLU A 90 -27.23 -21.56 6.16
N TRP A 91 -26.20 -20.99 6.79
CA TRP A 91 -25.44 -19.86 6.24
C TRP A 91 -23.92 -20.10 6.14
N TRP A 92 -23.49 -21.36 6.04
CA TRP A 92 -22.07 -21.68 5.85
C TRP A 92 -21.74 -21.86 4.38
N GLN A 93 -20.55 -21.42 4.02
CA GLN A 93 -19.90 -21.73 2.76
C GLN A 93 -18.56 -22.43 3.04
N GLU A 94 -18.20 -23.38 2.19
CA GLU A 94 -16.89 -24.00 2.24
C GLU A 94 -15.87 -23.02 1.65
N ILE A 95 -14.86 -22.66 2.45
CA ILE A 95 -13.77 -21.78 2.05
C ILE A 95 -12.42 -22.49 2.33
N PRO A 96 -11.46 -22.45 1.39
CA PRO A 96 -10.09 -22.91 1.64
C PRO A 96 -9.45 -22.18 2.83
N VAL A 97 -8.71 -22.91 3.65
CA VAL A 97 -7.99 -22.33 4.80
C VAL A 97 -7.00 -21.24 4.37
N ILE A 98 -6.37 -21.37 3.21
CA ILE A 98 -5.47 -20.34 2.68
C ILE A 98 -6.19 -19.02 2.38
N SER A 99 -7.43 -19.09 1.86
CA SER A 99 -8.27 -17.91 1.62
C SER A 99 -8.70 -17.28 2.94
N LEU A 100 -9.00 -18.09 3.97
CA LEU A 100 -9.32 -17.61 5.31
C LEU A 100 -8.11 -16.99 6.03
N ALA A 101 -6.92 -17.56 5.84
CA ALA A 101 -5.69 -16.98 6.35
C ALA A 101 -5.40 -15.63 5.67
N SER A 102 -5.65 -15.54 4.36
CA SER A 102 -5.47 -14.30 3.59
C SER A 102 -6.49 -13.22 3.92
N SER A 103 -7.68 -13.57 4.43
CA SER A 103 -8.69 -12.60 4.85
C SER A 103 -8.41 -12.00 6.24
N TYR A 104 -7.40 -12.49 6.95
CA TYR A 104 -7.02 -11.92 8.24
C TYR A 104 -6.37 -10.55 8.04
N PRO A 105 -6.97 -9.46 8.56
CA PRO A 105 -6.58 -8.10 8.20
C PRO A 105 -5.24 -7.66 8.81
N PHE A 106 -4.60 -8.48 9.65
CA PHE A 106 -3.34 -8.15 10.32
C PHE A 106 -2.14 -8.98 9.85
N VAL A 107 -2.24 -9.69 8.72
CA VAL A 107 -1.10 -10.47 8.19
C VAL A 107 -0.10 -9.56 7.48
N ALA A 108 -0.57 -8.48 6.85
CA ALA A 108 0.32 -7.51 6.24
C ALA A 108 0.98 -6.69 7.35
N THR A 109 2.30 -6.75 7.44
CA THR A 109 3.07 -5.73 8.14
C THR A 109 3.33 -4.62 7.12
N PRO A 110 2.55 -3.53 7.09
CA PRO A 110 2.86 -2.42 6.21
C PRO A 110 4.29 -1.94 6.50
N LEU A 111 4.98 -1.46 5.45
CA LEU A 111 6.25 -0.77 5.61
C LEU A 111 5.97 0.52 6.39
N ASN A 112 6.08 0.43 7.72
CA ASN A 112 5.79 1.48 8.67
C ASN A 112 6.95 1.60 9.65
N ASP A 113 7.91 2.43 9.27
CA ASP A 113 9.00 2.83 10.14
C ASP A 113 8.46 3.69 11.30
N ASN A 114 9.10 3.59 12.47
CA ASN A 114 8.72 4.37 13.67
C ASN A 114 8.70 5.89 13.43
N CYS A 115 9.54 6.35 12.52
CA CYS A 115 9.61 7.72 12.03
C CYS A 115 9.82 7.63 10.52
N GLY A 116 9.30 8.58 9.74
CA GLY A 116 9.48 8.55 8.30
C GLY A 116 8.59 9.53 7.56
N LEU A 117 8.71 9.51 6.24
CA LEU A 117 7.82 10.21 5.34
C LEU A 117 6.61 9.33 5.02
N LEU A 118 5.40 9.86 5.18
CA LEU A 118 4.19 9.22 4.66
C LEU A 118 4.25 9.22 3.14
N LEU A 119 4.52 8.07 2.51
CA LEU A 119 4.62 7.95 1.07
C LEU A 119 3.24 7.91 0.43
N GLY A 120 2.32 7.14 1.02
CA GLY A 120 0.96 6.93 0.54
C GLY A 120 0.24 5.89 1.40
N THR A 121 -0.70 5.18 0.80
CA THR A 121 -1.41 4.04 1.41
C THR A 121 -1.19 2.77 0.61
N ASN A 122 -1.39 1.61 1.25
CA ASN A 122 -1.45 0.33 0.56
C ASN A 122 -2.85 0.07 -0.04
N ASP A 123 -3.04 -1.09 -0.66
CA ASP A 123 -4.32 -1.48 -1.30
C ASP A 123 -5.49 -1.67 -0.31
N ILE A 124 -5.21 -1.66 0.99
CA ILE A 124 -6.18 -1.79 2.10
C ILE A 124 -6.28 -0.45 2.87
N ASP A 125 -5.83 0.65 2.26
CA ASP A 125 -5.85 2.02 2.80
C ASP A 125 -5.03 2.23 4.10
N GLU A 126 -4.08 1.35 4.41
CA GLU A 126 -3.15 1.54 5.53
C GLU A 126 -2.01 2.48 5.12
N PRO A 127 -1.57 3.40 6.01
CA PRO A 127 -0.47 4.29 5.70
C PRO A 127 0.84 3.53 5.51
N ILE A 128 1.68 4.04 4.59
CA ILE A 128 3.04 3.59 4.35
C ILE A 128 3.99 4.71 4.78
N ILE A 129 4.67 4.50 5.90
CA ILE A 129 5.65 5.41 6.48
C ILE A 129 7.05 4.85 6.23
N PHE A 130 7.85 5.60 5.48
CA PHE A 130 9.17 5.16 5.07
C PHE A 130 10.25 6.18 5.46
N ASP A 131 11.29 5.69 6.13
CA ASP A 131 12.52 6.42 6.41
C ASP A 131 13.69 5.79 5.65
N ILE A 132 14.21 6.52 4.67
CA ILE A 132 15.39 6.13 3.90
C ILE A 132 16.67 6.00 4.74
N LYS A 133 16.74 6.67 5.90
CA LYS A 133 17.84 6.59 6.85
C LYS A 133 17.70 5.44 7.84
N HIS A 134 16.55 4.78 7.89
CA HIS A 134 16.37 3.63 8.76
C HIS A 134 17.36 2.51 8.39
N ARG A 135 17.93 1.87 9.41
CA ARG A 135 18.82 0.72 9.24
C ARG A 135 18.44 -0.39 10.18
N ASP A 136 18.31 -1.58 9.62
CA ASP A 136 18.02 -2.82 10.33
C ASP A 136 18.82 -3.97 9.67
N SER A 137 18.55 -5.21 10.07
CA SER A 137 19.22 -6.39 9.51
C SER A 137 18.94 -6.62 8.02
N LEU A 138 17.84 -6.07 7.49
CA LEU A 138 17.42 -6.18 6.08
C LEU A 138 17.88 -4.96 5.26
N ARG A 139 17.83 -3.76 5.85
CA ARG A 139 18.23 -2.47 5.26
C ARG A 139 19.59 -2.04 5.79
N ASN A 140 20.63 -2.60 5.19
CA ASN A 140 22.01 -2.31 5.55
C ASN A 140 22.52 -0.96 4.99
N SER A 141 21.84 -0.37 4.01
CA SER A 141 22.23 0.85 3.33
C SER A 141 21.04 1.77 3.09
N SER A 142 21.32 3.06 3.01
CA SER A 142 20.32 4.13 2.80
C SER A 142 20.24 4.57 1.35
N ASN A 143 20.65 3.70 0.42
CA ASN A 143 20.63 3.97 -1.01
C ASN A 143 19.23 3.68 -1.55
N ALA A 144 18.71 4.56 -2.41
CA ALA A 144 17.41 4.39 -3.05
C ALA A 144 17.55 4.51 -4.57
N PHE A 145 16.73 3.74 -5.28
CA PHE A 145 16.60 3.79 -6.73
C PHE A 145 15.14 4.05 -7.11
N ILE A 146 14.88 5.20 -7.73
CA ILE A 146 13.54 5.63 -8.14
C ILE A 146 13.43 5.51 -9.66
N VAL A 147 12.53 4.65 -10.13
CA VAL A 147 12.30 4.38 -11.56
C VAL A 147 10.81 4.49 -11.89
N GLY A 148 10.50 4.79 -13.15
CA GLY A 148 9.14 5.00 -13.63
C GLY A 148 9.13 5.57 -15.04
N MET A 149 7.96 5.66 -15.66
CA MET A 149 7.79 6.26 -17.00
C MET A 149 7.66 7.78 -16.90
N THR A 150 7.79 8.50 -18.02
CA THR A 150 7.52 9.95 -18.04
C THR A 150 6.08 10.21 -17.60
N GLY A 151 5.87 11.15 -16.69
CA GLY A 151 4.56 11.45 -16.12
C GLY A 151 4.13 10.55 -14.94
N SER A 152 4.91 9.53 -14.56
CA SER A 152 4.56 8.64 -13.44
C SER A 152 4.78 9.25 -12.04
N GLY A 153 5.12 10.53 -11.95
CA GLY A 153 5.38 11.21 -10.67
C GLY A 153 6.78 10.99 -10.05
N LYS A 154 7.77 10.53 -10.83
CA LYS A 154 9.17 10.34 -10.34
C LYS A 154 9.72 11.58 -9.63
N THR A 155 9.71 12.72 -10.31
CA THR A 155 10.22 14.00 -9.81
C THR A 155 9.42 14.48 -8.60
N PHE A 156 8.10 14.26 -8.60
CA PHE A 156 7.25 14.62 -7.47
C PHE A 156 7.64 13.83 -6.21
N ASN A 157 7.78 12.50 -6.35
CA ASN A 157 8.22 11.64 -5.26
C ASN A 157 9.62 12.05 -4.75
N ALA A 158 10.57 12.26 -5.66
CA ALA A 158 11.92 12.71 -5.31
C ALA A 158 11.92 14.03 -4.53
N LYS A 159 11.18 15.06 -5.00
CA LYS A 159 11.04 16.35 -4.29
C LYS A 159 10.44 16.19 -2.90
N LYS A 160 9.45 15.32 -2.74
CA LYS A 160 8.81 15.02 -1.45
C LYS A 160 9.82 14.41 -0.46
N GLN A 161 10.63 13.45 -0.92
CA GLN A 161 11.69 12.84 -0.11
C GLN A 161 12.80 13.85 0.24
N LEU A 162 13.26 14.65 -0.73
CA LEU A 162 14.28 15.67 -0.50
C LEU A 162 13.81 16.73 0.52
N ASN A 163 12.57 17.20 0.40
CA ASN A 163 11.97 18.13 1.38
C ASN A 163 11.98 17.52 2.79
N TRP A 164 11.52 16.28 2.94
CA TRP A 164 11.52 15.58 4.22
C TRP A 164 12.93 15.42 4.80
N LEU A 165 13.92 15.07 3.97
CA LEU A 165 15.32 14.99 4.37
C LEU A 165 15.87 16.35 4.81
N TYR A 166 15.57 17.42 4.08
CA TYR A 166 15.98 18.78 4.44
C TYR A 166 15.39 19.21 5.79
N CYS A 167 14.08 18.99 5.97
CA CYS A 167 13.39 19.24 7.25
C CYS A 167 14.00 18.46 8.42
N ASN A 168 14.58 17.28 8.14
CA ASN A 168 15.32 16.47 9.11
C ASN A 168 16.82 16.79 9.14
N ASN A 169 17.19 18.04 8.90
CA ASN A 169 18.57 18.56 8.97
C ASN A 169 19.59 17.78 8.14
N THR A 170 19.17 17.26 6.97
CA THR A 170 20.08 16.58 6.04
C THR A 170 20.62 17.57 5.03
N LYS A 171 21.95 17.62 4.88
CA LYS A 171 22.59 18.35 3.77
C LYS A 171 22.27 17.64 2.45
N LEU A 172 21.77 18.39 1.48
CA LEU A 172 21.39 17.86 0.17
C LEU A 172 22.35 18.35 -0.90
N TYR A 173 22.84 17.41 -1.71
CA TYR A 173 23.62 17.68 -2.91
C TYR A 173 22.87 17.02 -4.08
N ILE A 174 22.54 17.81 -5.10
CA ILE A 174 21.68 17.37 -6.20
C ILE A 174 22.41 17.66 -7.52
N ILE A 175 22.57 16.63 -8.34
CA ILE A 175 23.03 16.75 -9.72
C ILE A 175 21.77 16.75 -10.61
N ASP A 176 21.47 17.90 -11.20
CA ASP A 176 20.20 18.15 -11.89
C ASP A 176 20.42 18.52 -13.38
N PRO A 177 20.46 17.53 -14.29
CA PRO A 177 20.61 17.80 -15.72
C PRO A 177 19.35 18.41 -16.35
N GLU A 178 18.16 18.17 -15.78
CA GLU A 178 16.86 18.59 -16.33
C GLU A 178 16.34 19.91 -15.75
N ARG A 179 17.04 20.47 -14.75
CA ARG A 179 16.70 21.72 -14.05
C ARG A 179 15.36 21.66 -13.31
N GLU A 180 14.94 20.48 -12.87
CA GLU A 180 13.67 20.29 -12.17
C GLU A 180 13.70 20.71 -10.70
N TYR A 181 14.88 20.75 -10.07
CA TYR A 181 15.07 21.01 -8.64
C TYR A 181 15.47 22.47 -8.34
N HIS A 182 15.69 23.30 -9.36
CA HIS A 182 16.11 24.70 -9.23
C HIS A 182 15.17 25.52 -8.33
N GLN A 183 13.85 25.33 -8.47
CA GLN A 183 12.86 25.99 -7.63
C GLN A 183 12.93 25.53 -6.17
N LEU A 184 13.21 24.23 -5.94
CA LEU A 184 13.35 23.67 -4.60
C LEU A 184 14.59 24.25 -3.90
N ALA A 185 15.71 24.31 -4.62
CA ALA A 185 16.95 24.93 -4.12
C ALA A 185 16.72 26.40 -3.75
N ASN A 186 16.11 27.19 -4.63
CA ASN A 186 15.80 28.60 -4.35
C ASN A 186 14.85 28.77 -3.14
N TYR A 187 13.85 27.89 -3.00
CA TYR A 187 12.90 27.95 -1.88
C TYR A 187 13.60 27.79 -0.52
N TYR A 188 14.58 26.90 -0.43
CA TYR A 188 15.36 26.67 0.79
C TYR A 188 16.60 27.59 0.92
N GLY A 189 16.77 28.55 0.02
CA GLY A 189 17.97 29.40 -0.01
C GLY A 189 19.27 28.64 -0.30
N GLY A 190 19.17 27.52 -1.02
CA GLY A 190 20.32 26.72 -1.44
C GLY A 190 21.15 27.39 -2.53
N GLU A 191 22.40 26.96 -2.65
CA GLU A 191 23.31 27.43 -3.69
C GLU A 191 23.10 26.65 -4.99
N ILE A 192 23.08 27.36 -6.11
CA ILE A 192 22.96 26.76 -7.43
C ILE A 192 24.23 27.03 -8.21
N ILE A 193 24.92 25.95 -8.56
CA ILE A 193 26.21 25.99 -9.26
C ILE A 193 25.98 25.58 -10.73
N PRO A 194 25.88 26.53 -11.68
CA PRO A 194 25.70 26.22 -13.08
C PRO A 194 27.01 25.73 -13.72
N ILE A 195 27.19 24.42 -13.79
CA ILE A 195 28.38 23.79 -14.38
C ILE A 195 28.48 24.13 -15.88
N GLY A 196 29.65 24.61 -16.29
CA GLY A 196 30.05 24.75 -17.71
C GLY A 196 29.88 26.11 -18.39
N LYS A 197 29.07 27.05 -17.84
CA LYS A 197 28.88 28.39 -18.44
C LYS A 197 29.54 29.54 -17.67
N SER A 198 30.02 29.31 -16.45
CA SER A 198 30.64 30.35 -15.63
C SER A 198 32.06 29.95 -15.22
N ASP A 199 32.94 30.94 -15.09
CA ASP A 199 34.31 30.72 -14.60
C ASP A 199 34.34 30.23 -13.13
N LYS A 200 33.25 30.47 -12.38
CA LYS A 200 33.11 30.07 -10.97
C LYS A 200 32.64 28.62 -10.77
N ALA A 201 32.27 27.91 -11.84
CA ALA A 201 31.70 26.56 -11.77
C ALA A 201 32.51 25.57 -12.64
N ARG A 202 33.83 25.62 -12.50
CA ARG A 202 34.77 24.67 -13.14
C ARG A 202 35.21 23.65 -12.10
N ILE A 203 34.97 22.38 -12.38
CA ILE A 203 35.47 21.26 -11.57
C ILE A 203 36.80 20.83 -12.18
N ASN A 204 37.85 20.72 -11.37
CA ASN A 204 39.15 20.21 -11.79
C ASN A 204 39.23 18.70 -11.48
N PRO A 205 39.17 17.79 -12.48
CA PRO A 205 39.25 16.36 -12.22
C PRO A 205 40.63 15.90 -11.74
N LEU A 206 41.66 16.73 -11.91
CA LEU A 206 43.04 16.47 -11.45
C LEU A 206 43.30 17.08 -10.06
N GLU A 207 42.31 17.70 -9.44
CA GLU A 207 42.43 18.20 -8.08
C GLU A 207 42.61 17.03 -7.12
N ILE A 208 43.74 17.05 -6.40
CA ILE A 208 44.08 16.03 -5.43
C ILE A 208 43.43 16.45 -4.13
N PHE A 209 42.38 15.74 -3.72
CA PHE A 209 41.83 15.88 -2.39
C PHE A 209 42.71 15.08 -1.40
N SER A 210 43.29 15.76 -0.41
CA SER A 210 43.82 15.07 0.77
C SER A 210 42.65 14.64 1.65
N ASP A 211 42.78 13.50 2.35
CA ASP A 211 41.71 12.98 3.23
C ASP A 211 41.36 13.96 4.38
N ASP A 212 42.25 14.90 4.70
CA ASP A 212 42.02 15.98 5.66
C ASP A 212 41.30 17.18 5.00
N LEU A 213 39.98 17.05 4.88
CA LEU A 213 39.06 18.12 4.45
C LEU A 213 39.19 19.43 5.26
N LEU A 214 39.79 19.39 6.46
CA LEU A 214 40.00 20.55 7.32
C LEU A 214 41.07 21.51 6.80
N GLU A 215 42.13 21.02 6.15
CA GLU A 215 43.19 21.90 5.59
C GLU A 215 42.68 22.74 4.41
N HIS A 216 41.75 22.22 3.63
CA HIS A 216 41.22 22.93 2.45
C HIS A 216 40.27 24.08 2.80
N ILE A 217 39.55 24.01 3.92
CA ILE A 217 38.67 25.11 4.35
C ILE A 217 39.50 26.31 4.81
N SER A 218 40.64 26.09 5.48
CA SER A 218 41.54 27.18 5.89
C SER A 218 42.25 27.90 4.73
N LEU A 219 42.27 27.31 3.54
CA LEU A 219 42.85 27.93 2.33
C LEU A 219 41.84 28.79 1.56
N LEU A 220 40.56 28.78 1.97
CA LEU A 220 39.47 29.53 1.33
C LEU A 220 39.03 30.78 2.12
N GLU A 221 39.64 31.05 3.29
CA GLU A 221 39.56 32.33 4.01
C GLU A 221 40.74 33.26 3.65
#